data_AF-A0A7G9NTT1-F1
#
_entry.id   AF-A0A7G9NTT1-F1
#
_cell.length_a   1.000
_cell.length_b   1.000
_cell.length_c   1.000
_cell.angle_alpha   90.00
_cell.angle_beta   90.00
_cell.angle_gamma   90.00
#
_symmetry.space_group_name_H-M   'P 1'
#
loop_
_entity.id
_entity.type
_entity.pdbx_description
1 polymer ?
#
loop_
_entity_poly.entity_id
_entity_poly.type
_entity_poly.pdbx_seq_one_letter_code
_entity_poly.pdbx_strand_id
1 'polypeptide(L)'
;MAERRPPRVSEAILGLVVLAVLIFSIPLFYGVPAYALGLVMFVSVFGWMLGYPYYLRRRGVDLTFGRAGLKRLAIESGWAIAAWVVIAVLLVAIGTAIQVLWPRLDTQTRFDRLVEYGWMSDSIWLYLFVACTVGPVAEEVFYRGFVQKAFSQRMSVWKAVLLQAVLFAVYHQVGLYAGVLVFVMGVGVGGLYAWRKSLWAPIGVHVLNNTAHCGYIAWIILQAGATPQLGVSLDDAYDGGCRVIEVVPDQAADKAGVKVGDVILKLNETTTPNTGALIDAVGRHEVGEKVTLTILSGQADHPRLELPVELSSKMSVQRRRMYEWVQQQAQQQHQKLVDEQDD
;
A
#
# COMPACT_ATOMS: atom_id res chain seq x y z
N MET A 1 35.83 19.57 -22.13
CA MET A 1 35.20 18.59 -21.21
C MET A 1 35.41 17.21 -21.81
N ALA A 2 35.87 16.22 -21.04
CA ALA A 2 36.01 14.86 -21.55
C ALA A 2 34.64 14.33 -22.02
N GLU A 3 34.62 13.76 -23.22
CA GLU A 3 33.42 13.20 -23.82
C GLU A 3 32.93 12.01 -22.96
N ARG A 4 31.66 12.03 -22.56
CA ARG A 4 31.10 10.99 -21.68
C ARG A 4 30.64 9.81 -22.52
N ARG A 5 30.94 8.59 -22.06
CA ARG A 5 30.52 7.35 -22.73
C ARG A 5 29.13 6.90 -22.29
N PRO A 6 28.37 6.16 -23.10
CA PRO A 6 27.13 5.54 -22.64
C PRO A 6 27.40 4.43 -21.60
N PRO A 7 26.39 4.07 -20.78
CA PRO A 7 26.49 2.93 -19.87
C PRO A 7 26.61 1.62 -20.63
N ARG A 8 27.39 0.67 -20.10
CA ARG A 8 27.56 -0.67 -20.67
C ARG A 8 26.49 -1.62 -20.14
N VAL A 9 26.14 -2.62 -20.95
CA VAL A 9 25.21 -3.70 -20.54
C VAL A 9 25.70 -4.43 -19.29
N SER A 10 27.01 -4.70 -19.16
CA SER A 10 27.58 -5.35 -17.97
C SER A 10 27.41 -4.51 -16.70
N GLU A 11 27.50 -3.18 -16.81
CA GLU A 11 27.29 -2.26 -15.68
C GLU A 11 25.82 -2.28 -15.24
N ALA A 12 24.89 -2.30 -16.20
CA ALA A 12 23.47 -2.41 -15.93
C ALA A 12 23.10 -3.77 -15.30
N ILE A 13 23.68 -4.87 -15.80
CA ILE A 13 23.50 -6.21 -15.22
C ILE A 13 23.98 -6.24 -13.77
N LEU A 14 25.18 -5.71 -13.48
CA LEU A 14 25.67 -5.65 -12.09
C LEU A 14 24.73 -4.83 -11.21
N GLY A 15 24.27 -3.68 -11.70
CA GLY A 15 23.29 -2.85 -11.00
C GLY A 15 22.02 -3.61 -10.65
N LEU A 16 21.48 -4.37 -11.61
CA LEU A 16 20.29 -5.20 -11.44
C LEU A 16 20.52 -6.36 -10.47
N VAL A 17 21.66 -7.06 -10.56
CA VAL A 17 21.99 -8.17 -9.66
C VAL A 17 22.07 -7.70 -8.21
N VAL A 18 22.76 -6.59 -7.93
CA VAL A 18 22.82 -6.05 -6.57
C VAL A 18 21.43 -5.58 -6.10
N LEU A 19 20.66 -4.94 -6.97
CA LEU A 19 19.28 -4.56 -6.66
C LEU A 19 18.41 -5.79 -6.31
N ALA A 20 18.56 -6.88 -7.05
CA ALA A 20 17.90 -8.14 -6.75
C ALA A 20 18.33 -8.69 -5.39
N VAL A 21 19.63 -8.74 -5.09
CA VAL A 21 20.12 -9.20 -3.78
C VAL A 21 19.51 -8.37 -2.64
N LEU A 22 19.47 -7.04 -2.77
CA LEU A 22 18.85 -6.17 -1.78
C LEU A 22 17.37 -6.51 -1.59
N ILE A 23 16.58 -6.58 -2.67
CA ILE A 23 15.13 -6.83 -2.60
C ILE A 23 14.81 -8.24 -2.10
N PHE A 24 15.51 -9.27 -2.60
CA PHE A 24 15.26 -10.66 -2.20
C PHE A 24 15.84 -11.01 -0.82
N SER A 25 16.65 -10.14 -0.23
CA SER A 25 17.08 -10.27 1.17
C SER A 25 16.05 -9.79 2.19
N ILE A 26 14.99 -9.07 1.77
CA ILE A 26 13.95 -8.54 2.67
C ILE A 26 13.37 -9.60 3.63
N PRO A 27 13.05 -10.83 3.19
CA PRO A 27 12.53 -11.87 4.09
C PRO A 27 13.50 -12.27 5.21
N LEU A 28 14.82 -12.05 5.06
CA LEU A 28 15.81 -12.38 6.10
C LEU A 28 15.69 -11.48 7.33
N PHE A 29 14.91 -10.39 7.24
CA PHE A 29 14.70 -9.44 8.32
C PHE A 29 13.33 -9.56 8.99
N TYR A 30 12.63 -10.69 8.80
CA TYR A 30 11.43 -10.99 9.59
C TYR A 30 11.76 -10.93 11.09
N GLY A 31 10.99 -10.13 11.84
CA GLY A 31 11.20 -9.87 13.27
C GLY A 31 11.85 -8.53 13.62
N VAL A 32 12.39 -7.79 12.63
CA VAL A 32 12.84 -6.40 12.83
C VAL A 32 11.61 -5.48 12.89
N PRO A 33 11.57 -4.46 13.77
CA PRO A 33 10.48 -3.49 13.79
C PRO A 33 10.26 -2.87 12.41
N ALA A 34 9.01 -2.83 11.95
CA ALA A 34 8.66 -2.46 10.58
C ALA A 34 9.22 -1.10 10.15
N TYR A 35 9.29 -0.12 11.06
CA TYR A 35 9.86 1.20 10.78
C TYR A 35 11.37 1.16 10.52
N ALA A 36 12.11 0.33 11.27
CA ALA A 36 13.55 0.19 11.14
C ALA A 36 13.90 -0.60 9.87
N LEU A 37 13.15 -1.67 9.61
CA LEU A 37 13.26 -2.44 8.37
C LEU A 37 12.93 -1.57 7.16
N GLY A 38 11.83 -0.82 7.23
CA GLY A 38 11.42 0.14 6.20
C GLY A 38 12.56 1.12 5.92
N LEU A 39 13.07 1.82 6.93
CA LEU A 39 14.13 2.81 6.74
C LEU A 39 15.39 2.21 6.10
N VAL A 40 15.89 1.08 6.61
CA VAL A 40 17.10 0.42 6.09
C VAL A 40 16.90 -0.06 4.65
N MET A 41 15.74 -0.62 4.34
CA MET A 41 15.43 -1.10 3.00
C MET A 41 15.25 0.05 2.02
N PHE A 42 14.55 1.11 2.41
CA PHE A 42 14.39 2.30 1.57
C PHE A 42 15.73 2.97 1.29
N VAL A 43 16.58 3.15 2.31
CA VAL A 43 17.91 3.75 2.13
C VAL A 43 18.81 2.86 1.28
N SER A 44 18.82 1.55 1.50
CA SER A 44 19.68 0.65 0.74
C SER A 44 19.24 0.49 -0.72
N VAL A 45 17.93 0.30 -0.99
CA VAL A 45 17.39 0.14 -2.34
C VAL A 45 17.46 1.45 -3.13
N PHE A 46 16.87 2.53 -2.63
CA PHE A 46 16.87 3.79 -3.38
C PHE A 46 18.24 4.47 -3.36
N GLY A 47 19.01 4.29 -2.29
CA GLY A 47 20.41 4.69 -2.22
C GLY A 47 21.26 3.95 -3.26
N TRP A 48 21.01 2.66 -3.50
CA TRP A 48 21.67 1.93 -4.60
C TRP A 48 21.23 2.44 -5.97
N MET A 49 19.92 2.61 -6.18
CA MET A 49 19.35 3.04 -7.47
C MET A 49 19.80 4.44 -7.89
N LEU A 50 20.06 5.33 -6.94
CA LEU A 50 20.61 6.66 -7.22
C LEU A 50 22.15 6.66 -7.18
N GLY A 51 22.73 6.02 -6.17
CA GLY A 51 24.15 6.06 -5.86
C GLY A 51 25.01 5.34 -6.88
N TYR A 52 24.61 4.16 -7.34
CA TYR A 52 25.39 3.40 -8.30
C TYR A 52 25.46 4.08 -9.68
N PRO A 53 24.34 4.53 -10.29
CA PRO A 53 24.43 5.35 -11.50
C PRO A 53 25.21 6.65 -11.25
N TYR A 54 24.98 7.35 -10.13
CA TYR A 54 25.73 8.58 -9.83
C TYR A 54 27.25 8.36 -9.75
N TYR A 55 27.67 7.27 -9.13
CA TYR A 55 29.08 6.85 -9.08
C TYR A 55 29.66 6.64 -10.49
N LEU A 56 28.94 5.94 -11.37
CA LEU A 56 29.36 5.76 -12.76
C LEU A 56 29.41 7.10 -13.52
N ARG A 57 28.48 8.01 -13.25
CA ARG A 57 28.49 9.36 -13.83
C ARG A 57 29.73 10.15 -13.46
N ARG A 58 30.23 10.01 -12.23
CA ARG A 58 31.50 10.61 -11.78
C ARG A 58 32.71 10.01 -12.53
N ARG A 59 32.58 8.80 -13.06
CA ARG A 59 33.59 8.11 -13.90
C ARG A 59 33.38 8.29 -15.40
N GLY A 60 32.63 9.31 -15.81
CA GLY A 60 32.47 9.66 -17.23
C GLY A 60 31.37 8.91 -17.96
N VAL A 61 30.47 8.21 -17.26
CA VAL A 61 29.26 7.64 -17.88
C VAL A 61 28.18 8.72 -18.03
N ASP A 62 27.60 8.81 -19.23
CA ASP A 62 26.46 9.67 -19.48
C ASP A 62 25.14 8.96 -19.15
N LEU A 63 24.47 9.44 -18.11
CA LEU A 63 23.14 8.97 -17.70
C LEU A 63 21.99 9.85 -18.21
N THR A 64 22.27 10.87 -19.03
CA THR A 64 21.25 11.80 -19.53
C THR A 64 20.47 12.49 -18.41
N PHE A 65 21.17 13.21 -17.54
CA PHE A 65 20.58 14.23 -16.66
C PHE A 65 20.83 15.61 -17.27
N GLY A 66 19.95 16.02 -18.19
CA GLY A 66 19.94 17.39 -18.68
C GLY A 66 19.38 18.31 -17.61
N ARG A 67 20.11 19.38 -17.25
CA ARG A 67 19.51 20.50 -16.53
C ARG A 67 18.35 21.02 -17.38
N ALA A 68 17.16 21.11 -16.81
CA ALA A 68 16.02 21.72 -17.45
C ALA A 68 15.80 23.11 -16.84
N GLY A 69 15.83 24.15 -17.68
CA GLY A 69 15.29 25.44 -17.30
C GLY A 69 13.76 25.37 -17.16
N LEU A 70 13.17 26.39 -16.57
CA LEU A 70 11.74 26.43 -16.23
C LEU A 70 10.82 26.13 -17.44
N LYS A 71 11.15 26.69 -18.62
CA LYS A 71 10.40 26.44 -19.87
C LYS A 71 10.38 24.96 -20.27
N ARG A 72 11.51 24.26 -20.13
CA ARG A 72 11.59 22.84 -20.46
C ARG A 72 10.82 22.01 -19.44
N LEU A 73 10.92 22.34 -18.15
CA LEU A 73 10.12 21.68 -17.12
C LEU A 73 8.62 21.82 -17.41
N ALA A 74 8.13 23.01 -17.72
CA ALA A 74 6.72 23.23 -18.06
C ALA A 74 6.24 22.38 -19.25
N ILE A 75 7.04 22.29 -20.32
CA ILE A 75 6.72 21.45 -21.49
C ILE A 75 6.68 19.96 -21.10
N GLU A 76 7.67 19.51 -20.35
CA GLU A 76 7.77 18.10 -19.93
C GLU A 76 6.65 17.74 -18.94
N SER A 77 6.21 18.66 -18.08
CA SER A 77 5.03 18.50 -17.23
C SER A 77 3.74 18.37 -18.04
N GLY A 78 3.57 19.17 -19.10
CA GLY A 78 2.41 19.04 -19.99
C GLY A 78 2.37 17.66 -20.67
N TRP A 79 3.52 17.19 -21.16
CA TRP A 79 3.63 15.83 -21.72
C TRP A 79 3.43 14.73 -20.67
N ALA A 80 3.91 14.94 -19.44
CA ALA A 80 3.70 14.00 -18.36
C ALA A 80 2.20 13.83 -18.06
N ILE A 81 1.45 14.93 -17.95
CA ILE A 81 0.00 14.87 -17.72
C ILE A 81 -0.71 14.16 -18.87
N ALA A 82 -0.42 14.54 -20.13
CA ALA A 82 -1.05 13.93 -21.29
C ALA A 82 -0.75 12.42 -21.37
N ALA A 83 0.51 12.02 -21.18
CA ALA A 83 0.90 10.62 -21.18
C ALA A 83 0.29 9.85 -20.00
N TRP A 84 0.22 10.47 -18.82
CA TRP A 84 -0.40 9.88 -17.63
C TRP A 84 -1.89 9.58 -17.88
N VAL A 85 -2.64 10.50 -18.47
CA VAL A 85 -4.07 10.26 -18.82
C VAL A 85 -4.20 9.07 -19.76
N VAL A 86 -3.41 9.02 -20.84
CA VAL A 86 -3.46 7.92 -21.81
C VAL A 86 -3.10 6.59 -21.14
N ILE A 87 -2.04 6.56 -20.34
CA ILE A 87 -1.61 5.35 -19.62
C ILE A 87 -2.70 4.94 -18.62
N ALA A 88 -3.27 5.86 -17.85
CA ALA A 88 -4.32 5.56 -16.88
C ALA A 88 -5.56 4.93 -17.54
N VAL A 89 -6.01 5.49 -18.68
CA VAL A 89 -7.13 4.91 -19.44
C VAL A 89 -6.79 3.50 -19.92
N LEU A 90 -5.58 3.28 -20.43
CA LEU A 90 -5.14 1.96 -20.87
C LEU A 90 -5.05 0.97 -19.71
N LEU A 91 -4.53 1.38 -18.55
CA LEU A 91 -4.44 0.54 -17.36
C LEU A 91 -5.83 0.13 -16.87
N VAL A 92 -6.79 1.06 -16.84
CA VAL A 92 -8.18 0.75 -16.49
C VAL A 92 -8.79 -0.21 -17.50
N ALA A 93 -8.69 0.08 -18.80
CA ALA A 93 -9.26 -0.76 -19.85
C ALA A 93 -8.70 -2.20 -19.83
N ILE A 94 -7.37 -2.34 -19.72
CA ILE A 94 -6.70 -3.64 -19.64
C ILE A 94 -7.03 -4.34 -18.33
N GLY A 95 -7.03 -3.62 -17.20
CA GLY A 95 -7.41 -4.16 -15.90
C GLY A 95 -8.83 -4.72 -15.90
N THR A 96 -9.78 -3.98 -16.46
CA THR A 96 -11.18 -4.43 -16.62
C THR A 96 -11.26 -5.62 -17.56
N ALA A 97 -10.57 -5.61 -18.71
CA ALA A 97 -10.58 -6.73 -19.64
C ALA A 97 -10.04 -8.02 -18.99
N ILE A 98 -8.94 -7.93 -18.23
CA ILE A 98 -8.40 -9.08 -17.49
C ILE A 98 -9.42 -9.61 -16.49
N GLN A 99 -10.12 -8.74 -15.75
CA GLN A 99 -11.12 -9.16 -14.78
C GLN A 99 -12.36 -9.79 -15.41
N VAL A 100 -12.78 -9.32 -16.58
CA VAL A 100 -13.89 -9.91 -17.35
C VAL A 100 -13.52 -11.31 -17.86
N LEU A 101 -12.28 -11.47 -18.35
CA LEU A 101 -11.81 -12.72 -18.96
C LEU A 101 -11.34 -13.75 -17.91
N TRP A 102 -10.76 -13.29 -16.81
CA TRP A 102 -10.23 -14.10 -15.71
C TRP A 102 -10.68 -13.54 -14.35
N PRO A 103 -11.96 -13.67 -14.00
CA PRO A 103 -12.52 -13.12 -12.75
C PRO A 103 -11.96 -13.79 -11.48
N ARG A 104 -11.31 -14.95 -11.62
CA ARG A 104 -10.64 -15.66 -10.51
C ARG A 104 -9.17 -15.26 -10.34
N LEU A 105 -8.66 -14.37 -11.19
CA LEU A 105 -7.30 -13.90 -11.06
C LEU A 105 -7.21 -12.96 -9.85
N ASP A 106 -6.39 -13.35 -8.89
CA ASP A 106 -6.21 -12.61 -7.65
C ASP A 106 -5.85 -11.14 -7.92
N THR A 107 -6.76 -10.25 -7.53
CA THR A 107 -6.57 -8.81 -7.54
C THR A 107 -5.87 -8.31 -6.30
N GLN A 108 -5.77 -9.16 -5.27
CA GLN A 108 -5.23 -8.78 -3.99
C GLN A 108 -3.74 -8.49 -4.16
N THR A 109 -3.42 -7.22 -4.07
CA THR A 109 -2.05 -6.76 -4.15
C THR A 109 -1.33 -7.12 -2.85
N ARG A 110 0.01 -7.27 -2.89
CA ARG A 110 0.80 -7.22 -1.64
C ARG A 110 0.53 -5.92 -0.88
N PHE A 111 0.08 -4.87 -1.55
CA PHE A 111 -0.41 -3.64 -0.95
C PHE A 111 -1.68 -3.83 -0.15
N ASP A 112 -2.66 -4.63 -0.58
CA ASP A 112 -3.84 -4.92 0.25
C ASP A 112 -3.45 -5.63 1.54
N ARG A 113 -2.44 -6.50 1.46
CA ARG A 113 -1.80 -7.09 2.65
C ARG A 113 -0.97 -6.07 3.43
N LEU A 114 -0.17 -5.21 2.82
CA LEU A 114 0.59 -4.16 3.54
C LEU A 114 -0.32 -3.05 4.09
N VAL A 115 -1.49 -2.85 3.52
CA VAL A 115 -2.56 -2.03 4.06
C VAL A 115 -3.07 -2.83 5.26
N GLU A 116 -3.61 -4.04 5.08
CA GLU A 116 -4.06 -4.97 6.15
C GLU A 116 -3.08 -5.10 7.35
N TYR A 117 -1.77 -5.26 7.10
CA TYR A 117 -0.67 -5.36 8.07
C TYR A 117 -0.09 -4.00 8.51
N GLY A 118 -0.18 -2.96 7.67
CA GLY A 118 0.47 -1.66 7.83
C GLY A 118 -0.46 -0.50 8.18
N TRP A 119 -1.75 -0.77 8.42
CA TRP A 119 -2.76 0.14 9.02
C TRP A 119 -2.33 0.80 10.36
N MET A 120 -1.11 0.56 10.87
CA MET A 120 -0.88 0.54 12.32
C MET A 120 0.45 1.06 12.82
N SER A 121 1.20 1.81 12.02
CA SER A 121 2.28 2.62 12.59
C SER A 121 2.34 3.98 11.92
N ASP A 122 2.79 4.99 12.66
CA ASP A 122 2.99 6.35 12.14
C ASP A 122 3.95 6.39 10.92
N SER A 123 4.69 5.30 10.69
CA SER A 123 5.58 5.13 9.54
C SER A 123 4.86 4.96 8.19
N ILE A 124 3.55 4.69 8.15
CA ILE A 124 2.80 4.59 6.89
C ILE A 124 2.82 5.92 6.12
N TRP A 125 2.74 7.05 6.82
CA TRP A 125 2.79 8.38 6.19
C TRP A 125 4.15 8.67 5.58
N LEU A 126 5.22 8.25 6.25
CA LEU A 126 6.57 8.33 5.71
C LEU A 126 6.73 7.43 4.48
N TYR A 127 6.20 6.20 4.54
CA TYR A 127 6.19 5.28 3.40
C TYR A 127 5.48 5.90 2.19
N LEU A 128 4.26 6.42 2.36
CA LEU A 128 3.50 7.06 1.29
C LEU A 128 4.24 8.27 0.72
N PHE A 129 4.82 9.12 1.57
CA PHE A 129 5.61 10.26 1.13
C PHE A 129 6.79 9.83 0.25
N VAL A 130 7.56 8.84 0.68
CA VAL A 130 8.74 8.37 -0.05
C VAL A 130 8.34 7.65 -1.35
N ALA A 131 7.31 6.81 -1.32
CA ALA A 131 6.75 6.11 -2.48
C ALA A 131 6.20 7.07 -3.54
N CYS A 132 5.79 8.28 -3.14
CA CYS A 132 5.28 9.30 -4.02
C CYS A 132 6.33 10.33 -4.49
N THR A 133 7.52 10.35 -3.90
CA THR A 133 8.57 11.35 -4.20
C THR A 133 9.89 10.72 -4.63
N VAL A 134 10.66 10.19 -3.69
CA VAL A 134 12.01 9.65 -3.93
C VAL A 134 11.96 8.38 -4.77
N GLY A 135 10.97 7.51 -4.53
CA GLY A 135 10.82 6.23 -5.24
C GLY A 135 10.74 6.41 -6.75
N PRO A 136 9.74 7.16 -7.27
CA PRO A 136 9.60 7.46 -8.69
C PRO A 136 10.85 8.05 -9.31
N VAL A 137 11.51 9.00 -8.63
CA VAL A 137 12.74 9.62 -9.13
C VAL A 137 13.86 8.58 -9.27
N ALA A 138 14.10 7.79 -8.21
CA ALA A 138 15.14 6.76 -8.20
C ALA A 138 14.88 5.68 -9.24
N GLU A 139 13.63 5.26 -9.41
CA GLU A 139 13.20 4.29 -10.40
C GLU A 139 13.38 4.80 -11.83
N GLU A 140 13.02 6.05 -12.13
CA GLU A 140 13.24 6.61 -13.47
C GLU A 140 14.74 6.80 -13.77
N VAL A 141 15.52 7.28 -12.80
CA VAL A 141 16.98 7.40 -12.91
C VAL A 141 17.59 6.05 -13.27
N PHE A 142 17.24 5.01 -12.50
CA PHE A 142 17.85 3.70 -12.62
C PHE A 142 17.36 2.94 -13.86
N TYR A 143 16.06 2.86 -14.08
CA TYR A 143 15.54 2.05 -15.17
C TYR A 143 15.66 2.76 -16.53
N ARG A 144 15.41 4.07 -16.63
CA ARG A 144 15.38 4.78 -17.93
C ARG A 144 16.73 5.39 -18.24
N GLY A 145 17.25 6.19 -17.29
CA GLY A 145 18.53 6.87 -17.42
C GLY A 145 19.72 5.92 -17.52
N PHE A 146 19.62 4.73 -16.91
CA PHE A 146 20.70 3.76 -16.83
C PHE A 146 20.41 2.43 -17.54
N VAL A 147 19.45 1.61 -17.08
CA VAL A 147 19.23 0.24 -17.61
C VAL A 147 18.77 0.24 -19.08
N GLN A 148 17.69 0.95 -19.41
CA GLN A 148 17.15 1.04 -20.76
C GLN A 148 18.20 1.62 -21.72
N LYS A 149 18.93 2.65 -21.29
CA LYS A 149 20.00 3.28 -22.08
C LYS A 149 21.17 2.32 -22.34
N ALA A 150 21.52 1.46 -21.39
CA ALA A 150 22.56 0.46 -21.55
C ALA A 150 22.13 -0.62 -22.55
N PHE A 151 20.91 -1.13 -22.43
CA PHE A 151 20.38 -2.14 -23.35
C PHE A 151 20.22 -1.61 -24.77
N SER A 152 19.80 -0.34 -24.94
CA SER A 152 19.67 0.26 -26.27
C SER A 152 21.00 0.41 -27.02
N GLN A 153 22.15 0.13 -26.39
CA GLN A 153 23.45 0.04 -27.07
C GLN A 153 23.65 -1.28 -27.83
N ARG A 154 22.88 -2.32 -27.51
CA ARG A 154 23.03 -3.68 -28.07
C ARG A 154 21.77 -4.19 -28.76
N MET A 155 20.64 -3.54 -28.57
CA MET A 155 19.36 -3.89 -29.21
C MET A 155 18.59 -2.63 -29.60
N SER A 156 17.54 -2.80 -30.42
CA SER A 156 16.68 -1.68 -30.77
C SER A 156 16.02 -1.05 -29.53
N VAL A 157 15.75 0.24 -29.59
CA VAL A 157 15.18 0.99 -28.45
C VAL A 157 13.90 0.35 -27.91
N TRP A 158 13.05 -0.20 -28.79
CA TRP A 158 11.80 -0.85 -28.38
C TRP A 158 12.02 -2.21 -27.70
N LYS A 159 13.02 -3.00 -28.14
CA LYS A 159 13.42 -4.21 -27.40
C LYS A 159 13.96 -3.86 -26.02
N ALA A 160 14.71 -2.77 -25.89
CA ALA A 160 15.20 -2.29 -24.61
C ALA A 160 14.06 -1.80 -23.69
N VAL A 161 13.05 -1.10 -24.23
CA VAL A 161 11.82 -0.71 -23.50
C VAL A 161 11.09 -1.95 -22.96
N LEU A 162 10.83 -2.94 -23.82
CA LEU A 162 10.11 -4.14 -23.42
C LEU A 162 10.87 -4.93 -22.36
N LEU A 163 12.18 -5.16 -22.56
CA LEU A 163 13.01 -5.90 -21.61
C LEU A 163 13.11 -5.17 -20.26
N GLN A 164 13.31 -3.86 -20.27
CA GLN A 164 13.33 -3.05 -19.05
C GLN A 164 11.98 -3.10 -18.33
N ALA A 165 10.86 -3.01 -19.04
CA ALA A 165 9.53 -3.04 -18.45
C ALA A 165 9.22 -4.40 -17.80
N VAL A 166 9.65 -5.52 -18.41
CA VAL A 166 9.54 -6.84 -17.78
C VAL A 166 10.34 -6.89 -16.49
N LEU A 167 11.61 -6.45 -16.51
CA LEU A 167 12.44 -6.43 -15.31
C LEU A 167 11.77 -5.58 -14.23
N PHE A 168 11.33 -4.38 -14.56
CA PHE A 168 10.63 -3.46 -13.66
C PHE A 168 9.42 -4.13 -13.00
N ALA A 169 8.54 -4.78 -13.77
CA ALA A 169 7.38 -5.48 -13.26
C ALA A 169 7.74 -6.64 -12.32
N VAL A 170 8.75 -7.43 -12.65
CA VAL A 170 9.23 -8.53 -11.79
C VAL A 170 9.77 -8.00 -10.45
N TYR A 171 10.49 -6.86 -10.47
CA TYR A 171 11.03 -6.24 -9.25
C TYR A 171 9.96 -5.71 -8.30
N HIS A 172 8.74 -5.44 -8.77
CA HIS A 172 7.64 -5.02 -7.90
C HIS A 172 7.10 -6.17 -7.03
N GLN A 173 7.42 -7.43 -7.37
CA GLN A 173 7.02 -8.63 -6.63
C GLN A 173 5.51 -8.68 -6.31
N VAL A 174 4.69 -8.21 -7.24
CA VAL A 174 3.23 -8.23 -7.13
C VAL A 174 2.64 -9.46 -7.82
N GLY A 175 1.37 -9.78 -7.53
CA GLY A 175 0.64 -10.85 -8.21
C GLY A 175 0.51 -10.60 -9.71
N LEU A 176 0.18 -11.64 -10.48
CA LEU A 176 0.17 -11.60 -11.95
C LEU A 176 -0.68 -10.45 -12.51
N TYR A 177 -1.88 -10.21 -11.94
CA TYR A 177 -2.78 -9.13 -12.34
C TYR A 177 -2.05 -7.76 -12.30
N ALA A 178 -1.54 -7.39 -11.12
CA ALA A 178 -0.83 -6.14 -10.93
C ALA A 178 0.49 -6.11 -11.71
N GLY A 179 1.18 -7.24 -11.86
CA GLY A 179 2.42 -7.35 -12.64
C GLY A 179 2.22 -6.98 -14.11
N VAL A 180 1.09 -7.39 -14.71
CA VAL A 180 0.74 -7.00 -16.08
C VAL A 180 0.48 -5.49 -16.17
N LEU A 181 -0.22 -4.89 -15.19
CA LEU A 181 -0.46 -3.46 -15.17
C LEU A 181 0.83 -2.65 -14.99
N VAL A 182 1.72 -3.06 -14.09
CA VAL A 182 3.05 -2.46 -13.90
C VAL A 182 3.90 -2.61 -15.16
N PHE A 183 3.83 -3.75 -15.85
CA PHE A 183 4.50 -3.94 -17.14
C PHE A 183 3.99 -2.94 -18.19
N VAL A 184 2.68 -2.79 -18.36
CA VAL A 184 2.07 -1.84 -19.31
C VAL A 184 2.49 -0.41 -18.98
N MET A 185 2.48 -0.02 -17.71
CA MET A 185 2.98 1.29 -17.26
C MET A 185 4.47 1.45 -17.59
N GLY A 186 5.28 0.42 -17.34
CA GLY A 186 6.70 0.38 -17.67
C GLY A 186 6.96 0.63 -19.16
N VAL A 187 6.18 -0.02 -20.04
CA VAL A 187 6.26 0.19 -21.49
C VAL A 187 5.87 1.62 -21.87
N GLY A 188 4.78 2.15 -21.32
CA GLY A 188 4.31 3.52 -21.60
C GLY A 188 5.34 4.57 -21.21
N VAL A 189 5.87 4.49 -19.99
CA VAL A 189 6.89 5.42 -19.49
C VAL A 189 8.24 5.24 -20.21
N GLY A 190 8.64 4.00 -20.50
CA GLY A 190 9.86 3.69 -21.25
C GLY A 190 9.80 4.20 -22.70
N GLY A 191 8.63 4.10 -23.34
CA GLY A 191 8.35 4.69 -24.65
C GLY A 191 8.36 6.22 -24.63
N LEU A 192 7.79 6.82 -23.58
CA LEU A 192 7.85 8.27 -23.37
C LEU A 192 9.30 8.74 -23.25
N TYR A 193 10.15 8.04 -22.50
CA TYR A 193 11.58 8.33 -22.43
C TYR A 193 12.28 8.18 -23.80
N ALA A 194 11.98 7.10 -24.54
CA ALA A 194 12.56 6.86 -25.87
C ALA A 194 12.23 7.99 -26.87
N TRP A 195 11.02 8.55 -26.79
CA TRP A 195 10.58 9.66 -27.62
C TRP A 195 11.15 11.02 -27.13
N ARG A 196 10.96 11.34 -25.85
CA ARG A 196 11.30 12.66 -25.28
C ARG A 196 12.80 12.85 -25.05
N LYS A 197 13.56 11.76 -24.90
CA LYS A 197 14.99 11.76 -24.54
C LYS A 197 15.25 12.63 -23.30
N SER A 198 14.34 12.54 -22.34
CA SER A 198 14.25 13.38 -21.14
C SER A 198 13.68 12.57 -20.01
N LEU A 199 14.23 12.70 -18.80
CA LEU A 199 13.72 12.01 -17.61
C LEU A 199 12.58 12.78 -16.93
N TRP A 200 12.40 14.07 -17.23
CA TRP A 200 11.40 14.89 -16.54
C TRP A 200 9.97 14.46 -16.82
N ALA A 201 9.62 14.15 -18.08
CA ALA A 201 8.29 13.65 -18.42
C ALA A 201 8.02 12.25 -17.80
N PRO A 202 8.92 11.24 -17.93
CA PRO A 202 8.81 9.97 -17.20
C PRO A 202 8.64 10.12 -15.69
N ILE A 203 9.49 10.94 -15.04
CA ILE A 203 9.39 11.21 -13.58
C ILE A 203 8.03 11.81 -13.26
N GLY A 204 7.56 12.76 -14.06
CA GLY A 204 6.24 13.37 -13.87
C GLY A 204 5.10 12.35 -13.95
N VAL A 205 5.09 11.47 -14.97
CA VAL A 205 4.07 10.41 -15.10
C VAL A 205 4.09 9.50 -13.88
N HIS A 206 5.28 9.10 -13.45
CA HIS A 206 5.43 8.16 -12.34
C HIS A 206 5.02 8.79 -11.00
N VAL A 207 5.44 10.02 -10.72
CA VAL A 207 4.99 10.78 -9.54
C VAL A 207 3.48 10.96 -9.55
N LEU A 208 2.87 11.32 -10.69
CA LEU A 208 1.41 11.45 -10.81
C LEU A 208 0.70 10.13 -10.51
N ASN A 209 1.18 9.03 -11.10
CA ASN A 209 0.61 7.71 -10.88
C ASN A 209 0.70 7.29 -9.40
N ASN A 210 1.89 7.39 -8.81
CA ASN A 210 2.06 7.02 -7.41
C ASN A 210 1.26 7.94 -6.51
N THR A 211 1.18 9.24 -6.80
CA THR A 211 0.36 10.20 -6.03
C THR A 211 -1.12 9.82 -6.05
N ALA A 212 -1.65 9.41 -7.20
CA ALA A 212 -3.03 8.93 -7.29
C ALA A 212 -3.25 7.67 -6.42
N HIS A 213 -2.34 6.69 -6.48
CA HIS A 213 -2.43 5.48 -5.66
C HIS A 213 -2.23 5.74 -4.16
N CYS A 214 -1.16 6.46 -3.76
CA CYS A 214 -0.91 6.85 -2.36
C CYS A 214 -2.10 7.66 -1.83
N GLY A 215 -2.65 8.57 -2.64
CA GLY A 215 -3.77 9.45 -2.26
C GLY A 215 -5.06 8.66 -2.04
N TYR A 216 -5.35 7.68 -2.91
CA TYR A 216 -6.47 6.76 -2.70
C TYR A 216 -6.31 5.95 -1.40
N ILE A 217 -5.11 5.45 -1.12
CA ILE A 217 -4.81 4.73 0.12
C ILE A 217 -4.97 5.65 1.34
N ALA A 218 -4.40 6.85 1.30
CA ALA A 218 -4.54 7.84 2.36
C ALA A 218 -6.02 8.18 2.61
N TRP A 219 -6.81 8.33 1.54
CA TRP A 219 -8.25 8.56 1.65
C TRP A 219 -8.97 7.40 2.34
N ILE A 220 -8.69 6.14 1.97
CA ILE A 220 -9.24 4.96 2.67
C ILE A 220 -8.87 4.98 4.16
N ILE A 221 -7.62 5.28 4.49
CA ILE A 221 -7.13 5.32 5.88
C ILE A 221 -7.87 6.40 6.67
N LEU A 222 -7.98 7.61 6.12
CA LEU A 222 -8.67 8.72 6.77
C LEU A 222 -10.16 8.40 6.99
N GLN A 223 -10.82 7.80 6.00
CA GLN A 223 -12.23 7.39 6.12
C GLN A 223 -12.42 6.35 7.22
N ALA A 224 -11.56 5.34 7.31
CA ALA A 224 -11.64 4.33 8.35
C ALA A 224 -11.36 4.89 9.75
N GLY A 225 -10.45 5.87 9.86
CA GLY A 225 -10.19 6.60 11.10
C GLY A 225 -11.37 7.46 11.55
N ALA A 226 -12.18 7.94 10.60
CA ALA A 226 -13.37 8.76 10.86
C ALA A 226 -14.67 7.95 11.01
N THR A 227 -14.65 6.63 10.77
CA THR A 227 -15.86 5.79 10.86
C THR A 227 -16.08 5.35 12.31
N PRO A 228 -17.18 5.79 12.98
CA PRO A 228 -17.52 5.37 14.33
C PRO A 228 -17.94 3.89 14.37
N GLN A 229 -17.69 3.24 15.50
CA GLN A 229 -18.12 1.86 15.73
C GLN A 229 -18.16 1.50 17.22
N LEU A 230 -18.86 0.40 17.50
CA LEU A 230 -18.98 -0.19 18.83
C LEU A 230 -17.92 -1.28 19.10
N GLY A 231 -17.35 -1.90 18.06
CA GLY A 231 -16.43 -3.03 18.22
C GLY A 231 -17.14 -4.34 18.61
N VAL A 232 -18.28 -4.63 17.97
CA VAL A 232 -19.05 -5.87 18.17
C VAL A 232 -19.38 -6.50 16.81
N SER A 233 -19.48 -7.83 16.78
CA SER A 233 -20.13 -8.56 15.69
C SER A 233 -21.57 -8.86 16.10
N LEU A 234 -22.51 -8.75 15.15
CA LEU A 234 -23.94 -8.76 15.41
C LEU A 234 -24.68 -9.76 14.51
N ASP A 235 -25.78 -10.30 15.04
CA ASP A 235 -26.84 -10.97 14.31
C ASP A 235 -28.17 -10.25 14.55
N ASP A 236 -29.12 -10.39 13.63
CA ASP A 236 -30.49 -9.96 13.86
C ASP A 236 -31.16 -10.87 14.91
N ALA A 237 -31.70 -10.27 15.96
CA ALA A 237 -32.45 -11.01 16.97
C ALA A 237 -33.86 -11.33 16.43
N TYR A 238 -34.36 -12.55 16.72
CA TYR A 238 -35.67 -13.01 16.23
C TYR A 238 -36.83 -12.11 16.70
N ASP A 239 -36.76 -11.60 17.93
CA ASP A 239 -37.79 -10.74 18.54
C ASP A 239 -37.50 -9.23 18.34
N GLY A 240 -36.61 -8.89 17.41
CA GLY A 240 -36.16 -7.53 17.14
C GLY A 240 -34.97 -7.11 18.02
N GLY A 241 -34.10 -6.29 17.45
CA GLY A 241 -32.84 -5.89 18.08
C GLY A 241 -31.62 -6.51 17.40
N CYS A 242 -30.44 -6.17 17.92
CA CYS A 242 -29.16 -6.63 17.40
C CYS A 242 -28.46 -7.49 18.46
N ARG A 243 -28.44 -8.81 18.25
CA ARG A 243 -27.79 -9.74 19.16
C ARG A 243 -26.28 -9.68 18.97
N VAL A 244 -25.55 -9.48 20.06
CA VAL A 244 -24.09 -9.48 20.09
C VAL A 244 -23.58 -10.91 20.07
N ILE A 245 -22.82 -11.26 19.03
CA ILE A 245 -22.20 -12.58 18.87
C ILE A 245 -20.70 -12.57 19.17
N GLU A 246 -20.06 -11.40 19.09
CA GLU A 246 -18.66 -11.19 19.43
C GLU A 246 -18.48 -9.78 19.99
N VAL A 247 -17.61 -9.62 20.99
CA VAL A 247 -17.16 -8.33 21.50
C VAL A 247 -15.65 -8.25 21.30
N VAL A 248 -15.19 -7.21 20.63
CA VAL A 248 -13.75 -7.00 20.41
C VAL A 248 -13.14 -6.39 21.68
N PRO A 249 -12.11 -7.01 22.29
CA PRO A 249 -11.50 -6.53 23.52
C PRO A 249 -10.96 -5.09 23.43
N ASP A 250 -11.05 -4.34 24.55
CA ASP A 250 -10.55 -2.97 24.71
C ASP A 250 -11.18 -1.94 23.73
N GLN A 251 -12.32 -2.28 23.13
CA GLN A 251 -13.11 -1.38 22.28
C GLN A 251 -14.29 -0.77 23.02
N ALA A 252 -15.00 0.13 22.33
CA ALA A 252 -16.11 0.91 22.86
C ALA A 252 -17.11 0.06 23.67
N ALA A 253 -17.63 -1.02 23.07
CA ALA A 253 -18.60 -1.91 23.71
C ALA A 253 -18.00 -2.72 24.87
N ASP A 254 -16.77 -3.22 24.75
CA ASP A 254 -16.09 -3.96 25.83
C ASP A 254 -15.85 -3.06 27.06
N LYS A 255 -15.37 -1.83 26.83
CA LYS A 255 -15.17 -0.80 27.87
C LYS A 255 -16.47 -0.41 28.55
N ALA A 256 -17.57 -0.41 27.80
CA ALA A 256 -18.90 -0.17 28.32
C ALA A 256 -19.53 -1.40 29.02
N GLY A 257 -18.88 -2.56 28.96
CA GLY A 257 -19.32 -3.78 29.62
C GLY A 257 -20.30 -4.64 28.83
N VAL A 258 -20.51 -4.38 27.53
CA VAL A 258 -21.33 -5.21 26.64
C VAL A 258 -20.75 -6.62 26.57
N LYS A 259 -21.61 -7.64 26.60
CA LYS A 259 -21.24 -9.06 26.55
C LYS A 259 -21.86 -9.78 25.36
N VAL A 260 -21.23 -10.89 24.99
CA VAL A 260 -21.80 -11.83 24.01
C VAL A 260 -23.13 -12.35 24.56
N GLY A 261 -24.16 -12.33 23.72
CA GLY A 261 -25.54 -12.68 24.06
C GLY A 261 -26.45 -11.49 24.37
N ASP A 262 -25.91 -10.29 24.61
CA ASP A 262 -26.74 -9.09 24.79
C ASP A 262 -27.47 -8.72 23.50
N VAL A 263 -28.68 -8.15 23.61
CA VAL A 263 -29.45 -7.66 22.48
C VAL A 263 -29.58 -6.15 22.55
N ILE A 264 -28.99 -5.44 21.60
CA ILE A 264 -29.06 -3.98 21.51
C ILE A 264 -30.41 -3.59 20.90
N LEU A 265 -31.18 -2.80 21.65
CA LEU A 265 -32.53 -2.38 21.29
C LEU A 265 -32.59 -0.92 20.82
N LYS A 266 -31.72 -0.07 21.37
CA LYS A 266 -31.62 1.34 20.99
C LYS A 266 -30.21 1.88 21.07
N LEU A 267 -29.95 2.91 20.28
CA LEU A 267 -28.83 3.83 20.43
C LEU A 267 -29.39 5.24 20.63
N ASN A 268 -29.13 5.82 21.81
CA ASN A 268 -29.81 7.00 22.32
C ASN A 268 -31.34 6.78 22.22
N GLU A 269 -32.06 7.71 21.58
CA GLU A 269 -33.50 7.60 21.35
C GLU A 269 -33.87 6.77 20.10
N THR A 270 -32.89 6.33 19.30
CA THR A 270 -33.13 5.63 18.03
C THR A 270 -33.29 4.13 18.26
N THR A 271 -34.44 3.57 17.89
CA THR A 271 -34.67 2.12 17.93
C THR A 271 -33.87 1.39 16.85
N THR A 272 -33.27 0.27 17.23
CA THR A 272 -32.42 -0.54 16.35
C THR A 272 -33.04 -1.93 16.13
N PRO A 273 -34.07 -2.05 15.28
CA PRO A 273 -34.82 -3.30 15.11
C PRO A 273 -34.00 -4.44 14.48
N ASN A 274 -32.91 -4.11 13.79
CA ASN A 274 -32.00 -5.05 13.16
C ASN A 274 -30.60 -4.43 13.05
N THR A 275 -29.63 -5.25 12.68
CA THR A 275 -28.20 -4.91 12.57
C THR A 275 -27.96 -3.72 11.66
N GLY A 276 -28.65 -3.65 10.51
CA GLY A 276 -28.54 -2.53 9.58
C GLY A 276 -28.93 -1.20 10.22
N ALA A 277 -30.04 -1.17 10.96
CA ALA A 277 -30.50 0.04 11.65
C ALA A 277 -29.55 0.50 12.76
N LEU A 278 -28.90 -0.43 13.48
CA LEU A 278 -27.87 -0.06 14.46
C LEU A 278 -26.61 0.50 13.77
N ILE A 279 -26.15 -0.13 12.68
CA ILE A 279 -25.01 0.38 11.91
C ILE A 279 -25.29 1.80 11.41
N ASP A 280 -26.48 2.03 10.85
CA ASP A 280 -26.91 3.34 10.38
C ASP A 280 -27.02 4.36 11.51
N ALA A 281 -27.52 3.95 12.69
CA ALA A 281 -27.61 4.82 13.86
C ALA A 281 -26.23 5.20 14.38
N VAL A 282 -25.30 4.25 14.53
CA VAL A 282 -23.90 4.51 14.92
C VAL A 282 -23.21 5.41 13.89
N GLY A 283 -23.47 5.20 12.60
CA GLY A 283 -22.86 5.97 11.51
C GLY A 283 -23.24 7.45 11.46
N ARG A 284 -24.24 7.90 12.25
CA ARG A 284 -24.64 9.31 12.37
C ARG A 284 -23.89 10.08 13.46
N HIS A 285 -23.01 9.41 14.20
CA HIS A 285 -22.23 9.96 15.29
C HIS A 285 -20.75 10.12 14.91
N GLU A 286 -19.98 10.79 15.77
CA GLU A 286 -18.54 10.97 15.58
C GLU A 286 -17.71 9.97 16.41
N VAL A 287 -16.50 9.67 15.93
CA VAL A 287 -15.52 8.90 16.72
C VAL A 287 -15.19 9.68 18.00
N GLY A 288 -15.23 9.01 19.15
CA GLY A 288 -15.03 9.62 20.47
C GLY A 288 -16.30 10.23 21.07
N GLU A 289 -17.42 10.25 20.33
CA GLU A 289 -18.71 10.68 20.88
C GLU A 289 -19.23 9.65 21.89
N LYS A 290 -19.84 10.14 22.98
CA LYS A 290 -20.51 9.30 23.97
C LYS A 290 -21.97 9.13 23.60
N VAL A 291 -22.37 7.89 23.36
CA VAL A 291 -23.75 7.48 23.08
C VAL A 291 -24.26 6.54 24.17
N THR A 292 -25.57 6.39 24.30
CA THR A 292 -26.17 5.46 25.26
C THR A 292 -26.74 4.26 24.51
N LEU A 293 -26.33 3.05 24.87
CA LEU A 293 -26.95 1.82 24.36
C LEU A 293 -28.01 1.34 25.33
N THR A 294 -29.23 1.10 24.84
CA THR A 294 -30.23 0.33 25.58
C THR A 294 -30.12 -1.13 25.17
N ILE A 295 -29.73 -2.01 26.09
CA ILE A 295 -29.51 -3.44 25.83
C ILE A 295 -30.42 -4.32 26.69
N LEU A 296 -30.84 -5.46 26.16
CA LEU A 296 -31.40 -6.56 26.93
C LEU A 296 -30.28 -7.57 27.21
N SER A 297 -29.95 -7.79 28.48
CA SER A 297 -28.81 -8.67 28.81
C SER A 297 -29.14 -10.15 28.61
N GLY A 298 -28.20 -10.88 27.99
CA GLY A 298 -28.33 -12.31 27.73
C GLY A 298 -28.04 -13.23 28.93
N GLN A 299 -27.60 -12.68 30.06
CA GLN A 299 -27.06 -13.45 31.21
C GLN A 299 -28.03 -13.64 32.40
N ALA A 300 -29.30 -13.24 32.24
CA ALA A 300 -30.44 -13.38 33.16
C ALA A 300 -30.54 -12.40 34.36
N ASP A 301 -31.81 -12.12 34.72
CA ASP A 301 -32.41 -11.31 35.81
C ASP A 301 -32.33 -9.77 35.83
N HIS A 302 -31.66 -9.11 34.89
CA HIS A 302 -31.72 -7.63 34.79
C HIS A 302 -32.49 -7.11 33.56
N PRO A 303 -33.53 -6.28 33.77
CA PRO A 303 -34.36 -5.72 32.71
C PRO A 303 -33.63 -4.54 32.10
N ARG A 304 -33.44 -4.52 30.78
CA ARG A 304 -32.98 -3.36 30.00
C ARG A 304 -31.93 -2.45 30.67
N LEU A 305 -30.66 -2.64 30.33
CA LEU A 305 -29.57 -1.77 30.80
C LEU A 305 -29.36 -0.59 29.85
N GLU A 306 -29.03 0.57 30.40
CA GLU A 306 -28.53 1.72 29.65
C GLU A 306 -27.03 1.86 29.90
N LEU A 307 -26.23 1.67 28.86
CA LEU A 307 -24.77 1.70 28.93
C LEU A 307 -24.24 2.92 28.18
N PRO A 308 -23.52 3.85 28.83
CA PRO A 308 -22.79 4.89 28.13
C PRO A 308 -21.58 4.27 27.42
N VAL A 309 -21.46 4.54 26.13
CA VAL A 309 -20.43 4.00 25.25
C VAL A 309 -19.74 5.15 24.52
N GLU A 310 -18.42 5.21 24.63
CA GLU A 310 -17.61 6.13 23.83
C GLU A 310 -17.20 5.43 22.53
N LEU A 311 -17.70 5.91 21.39
CA LEU A 311 -17.49 5.26 20.09
C LEU A 311 -16.02 5.24 19.69
N SER A 312 -15.51 4.08 19.25
CA SER A 312 -14.15 3.95 18.74
C SER A 312 -14.12 4.06 17.21
N SER A 313 -12.94 4.14 16.60
CA SER A 313 -12.82 4.16 15.14
C SER A 313 -12.64 2.76 14.58
N LYS A 314 -13.13 2.51 13.36
CA LYS A 314 -12.92 1.23 12.66
C LYS A 314 -11.42 0.88 12.57
N MET A 315 -10.59 1.91 12.41
CA MET A 315 -9.14 1.78 12.43
C MET A 315 -8.58 1.28 13.78
N SER A 316 -9.16 1.64 14.94
CA SER A 316 -8.70 1.15 16.24
C SER A 316 -8.99 -0.34 16.45
N VAL A 317 -10.12 -0.86 15.94
CA VAL A 317 -10.42 -2.30 15.97
C VAL A 317 -9.46 -3.09 15.10
N GLN A 318 -9.28 -2.66 13.85
CA GLN A 318 -8.37 -3.34 12.91
C GLN A 318 -6.94 -3.34 13.45
N ARG A 319 -6.52 -2.20 14.02
CA ARG A 319 -5.23 -2.07 14.70
C ARG A 319 -5.07 -3.09 15.82
N ARG A 320 -6.08 -3.28 16.66
CA ARG A 320 -5.98 -4.22 17.78
C ARG A 320 -5.92 -5.67 17.34
N ARG A 321 -6.81 -6.11 16.44
CA ARG A 321 -6.88 -7.50 15.95
C ARG A 321 -5.55 -7.98 15.37
N MET A 322 -4.84 -7.10 14.66
CA MET A 322 -3.52 -7.40 14.15
C MET A 322 -2.46 -7.50 15.25
N TYR A 323 -2.45 -6.60 16.24
CA TYR A 323 -1.52 -6.73 17.37
C TYR A 323 -1.70 -8.07 18.09
N GLU A 324 -2.94 -8.50 18.29
CA GLU A 324 -3.27 -9.79 18.89
C GLU A 324 -2.83 -10.96 18.00
N TRP A 325 -3.07 -10.88 16.69
CA TRP A 325 -2.58 -11.90 15.74
C TRP A 325 -1.05 -12.01 15.74
N VAL A 326 -0.33 -10.88 15.69
CA VAL A 326 1.15 -10.86 15.76
C VAL A 326 1.64 -11.47 17.07
N GLN A 327 1.02 -11.13 18.21
CA GLN A 327 1.37 -11.71 19.51
C GLN A 327 1.12 -13.22 19.55
N GLN A 328 -0.01 -13.69 19.00
CA GLN A 328 -0.30 -15.12 18.91
C GLN A 328 0.71 -15.86 18.03
N GLN A 329 1.09 -15.31 16.88
CA GLN A 329 2.12 -15.90 16.01
C GLN A 329 3.48 -15.94 16.69
N ALA A 330 3.88 -14.86 17.38
CA ALA A 330 5.12 -14.80 18.13
C ALA A 330 5.15 -15.84 19.28
N GLN A 331 4.03 -16.02 19.99
CA GLN A 331 3.88 -17.04 21.02
C GLN A 331 3.95 -18.46 20.44
N GLN A 332 3.26 -18.73 19.33
CA GLN A 332 3.32 -20.03 18.65
C GLN A 332 4.73 -20.35 18.16
N GLN A 333 5.46 -19.37 17.63
CA GLN A 333 6.83 -19.56 17.18
C GLN A 333 7.79 -19.75 18.36
N HIS A 334 7.61 -19.01 19.47
CA HIS A 334 8.38 -19.22 20.69
C HIS A 334 8.15 -20.60 21.28
N GLN A 335 6.89 -21.06 21.34
CA GLN A 335 6.54 -22.40 21.82
C GLN A 335 7.21 -23.49 20.99
N LYS A 336 7.19 -23.38 19.65
CA LYS A 336 7.89 -24.32 18.76
C LYS A 336 9.39 -24.39 19.04
N LEU A 337 10.03 -23.25 19.30
CA LEU A 337 11.46 -23.20 19.60
C LEU A 337 11.80 -23.79 20.98
N VAL A 338 10.87 -23.72 21.94
CA VAL A 338 11.02 -24.37 23.25
C VAL A 338 10.83 -25.88 23.11
N ASP A 339 9.78 -26.31 22.40
CA ASP A 339 9.49 -27.73 22.18
C ASP A 339 10.63 -28.41 21.38
N GLU A 340 11.28 -27.72 20.43
CA GLU A 340 12.47 -28.22 19.70
C GLU A 340 13.77 -28.25 20.54
N GLN A 341 13.80 -27.61 21.71
CA GLN A 341 14.95 -27.66 22.64
C GLN A 341 14.83 -28.77 23.68
N ASP A 342 13.63 -29.28 23.90
CA ASP A 342 13.32 -30.34 24.86
C ASP A 342 13.30 -31.76 24.23
N ASP A 343 13.50 -31.87 22.90
CA ASP A 343 13.65 -33.12 22.11
C ASP A 343 15.11 -33.41 21.71
#